data_AF-A0A841KYW4-F1
#
_entry.id   AF-A0A841KYW4-F1
#
_cell.length_a   1.000
_cell.length_b   1.000
_cell.length_c   1.000
_cell.angle_alpha   90.00
_cell.angle_beta   90.00
_cell.angle_gamma   90.00
#
_symmetry.space_group_name_H-M   'P 1'
#
loop_
_entity.id
_entity.type
_entity.pdbx_description
1 polymer ?
#
loop_
_entity_poly.entity_id
_entity_poly.type
_entity_poly.pdbx_seq_one_letter_code
_entity_poly.pdbx_strand_id
1 'polypeptide(L)'
;MVLFTTGRGTPFGSFVPTMKISTNSTLFKKKPHWIDFNAGELIEDVSMDEMLATFVEYILKVANGELVNNEKNNFREITIFKSGVTV
;
A
#
# COMPACT_ATOMS: atom_id res chain seq x y z
N MET A 1 8.47 6.85 -2.32
CA MET A 1 7.36 5.87 -2.12
C MET A 1 6.56 6.27 -0.89
N VAL A 2 5.26 5.97 -0.89
CA VAL A 2 4.35 6.10 0.26
C VAL A 2 3.94 4.71 0.72
N LEU A 3 4.03 4.44 2.02
CA LEU A 3 3.48 3.24 2.65
C LEU A 3 2.12 3.59 3.24
N PHE A 4 1.06 2.96 2.75
CA PHE A 4 -0.32 3.31 3.12
C PHE A 4 -1.04 2.10 3.71
N THR A 5 -1.22 2.11 5.03
CA THR A 5 -1.95 1.07 5.75
C THR A 5 -3.45 1.27 5.66
N THR A 6 -4.22 0.22 5.39
CA THR A 6 -5.69 0.29 5.34
C THR A 6 -6.35 -0.99 5.85
N GLY A 7 -7.38 -0.81 6.69
CA GLY A 7 -8.28 -1.92 7.10
C GLY A 7 -9.57 -2.00 6.28
N ARG A 8 -9.86 -0.97 5.48
CA ARG A 8 -11.13 -0.83 4.73
C ARG A 8 -10.96 -0.75 3.21
N GLY A 9 -9.72 -0.72 2.72
CA GLY A 9 -9.42 -0.69 1.29
C GLY A 9 -9.69 0.67 0.67
N THR A 10 -9.26 1.75 1.33
CA THR A 10 -9.36 3.11 0.80
C THR A 10 -8.68 3.19 -0.57
N PRO A 11 -9.34 3.73 -1.61
CA PRO A 11 -8.79 3.79 -2.96
C PRO A 11 -7.75 4.91 -3.15
N PHE A 12 -6.89 5.18 -2.17
CA PHE A 12 -5.87 6.23 -2.26
C PHE A 12 -4.71 5.83 -3.16
N GLY A 13 -4.28 6.64 -4.13
CA GLY A 13 -3.08 6.36 -4.92
C GLY A 13 -2.42 7.65 -5.37
N SER A 14 -1.16 7.87 -5.01
CA SER A 14 -0.44 9.08 -5.38
C SER A 14 0.30 8.92 -6.72
N PHE A 15 0.95 9.99 -7.19
CA PHE A 15 1.79 10.02 -8.38
C PHE A 15 3.17 9.36 -8.18
N VAL A 16 3.49 8.96 -6.95
CA VAL A 16 4.66 8.12 -6.60
C VAL A 16 4.19 6.70 -6.25
N PRO A 17 5.09 5.69 -6.23
CA PRO A 17 4.76 4.37 -5.73
C PRO A 17 4.03 4.47 -4.38
N THR A 18 2.79 4.00 -4.31
CA THR A 18 1.92 4.04 -3.13
C THR A 18 1.55 2.61 -2.76
N MET A 19 2.40 2.00 -1.95
CA MET A 19 2.26 0.62 -1.52
C MET A 19 1.14 0.50 -0.50
N LYS A 20 0.08 -0.23 -0.86
CA LYS A 20 -1.09 -0.46 -0.01
C LYS A 20 -0.91 -1.71 0.83
N ILE A 21 -0.96 -1.51 2.14
CA ILE A 21 -0.76 -2.54 3.15
C ILE A 21 -2.09 -2.83 3.84
N SER A 22 -2.62 -4.04 3.69
CA SER A 22 -3.84 -4.44 4.39
C SER A 22 -3.53 -4.86 5.81
N THR A 23 -4.35 -4.44 6.77
CA THR A 23 -4.26 -4.90 8.18
C THR A 23 -4.99 -6.22 8.44
N ASN A 24 -5.62 -6.82 7.43
CA ASN A 24 -6.29 -8.11 7.55
C ASN A 24 -6.26 -8.91 6.23
N SER A 25 -6.11 -10.23 6.33
CA SER A 25 -5.99 -11.11 5.17
C SER A 25 -7.28 -11.20 4.37
N THR A 26 -8.44 -10.99 4.99
CA THR A 26 -9.73 -10.98 4.30
C THR A 26 -9.79 -9.88 3.23
N LEU A 27 -9.34 -8.66 3.54
CA LEU A 27 -9.28 -7.56 2.58
C LEU A 27 -8.25 -7.82 1.48
N PHE A 28 -7.08 -8.35 1.82
CA PHE A 28 -6.06 -8.73 0.85
C PHE A 28 -6.61 -9.73 -0.19
N LYS A 29 -7.24 -10.81 0.28
CA LYS A 29 -7.84 -11.86 -0.56
C LYS A 29 -9.01 -11.34 -1.41
N LYS A 30 -9.83 -10.43 -0.89
CA LYS A 30 -10.98 -9.87 -1.61
C LYS A 30 -10.60 -8.82 -2.66
N LYS A 31 -9.49 -8.11 -2.47
CA LYS A 31 -9.08 -6.99 -3.34
C LYS A 31 -7.60 -7.11 -3.78
N PRO A 32 -7.21 -8.18 -4.48
CA PRO A 32 -5.81 -8.40 -4.88
C PRO A 32 -5.26 -7.32 -5.82
N HIS A 33 -6.11 -6.70 -6.65
CA HIS A 33 -5.73 -5.60 -7.53
C HIS A 33 -5.56 -4.24 -6.82
N TRP A 34 -5.86 -4.19 -5.52
CA TRP A 34 -5.80 -2.97 -4.72
C TRP A 34 -4.80 -3.05 -3.57
N ILE A 35 -4.46 -4.24 -3.07
CA ILE A 35 -3.57 -4.39 -1.92
C ILE A 35 -2.27 -5.04 -2.39
N ASP A 36 -1.16 -4.42 -2.04
CA ASP A 36 0.18 -4.88 -2.41
C ASP A 36 0.75 -5.84 -1.37
N PHE A 37 0.47 -5.61 -0.08
CA PHE A 37 1.03 -6.41 1.02
C PHE A 37 -0.02 -6.78 2.08
N ASN A 38 0.08 -8.00 2.62
CA ASN A 38 -0.79 -8.52 3.66
C ASN A 38 -0.13 -8.48 5.04
N ALA A 39 -0.38 -7.45 5.85
CA ALA A 39 0.05 -7.45 7.25
C ALA A 39 -0.92 -8.21 8.18
N GLY A 40 -2.04 -8.73 7.63
CA GLY A 40 -2.99 -9.54 8.37
C GLY A 40 -2.44 -10.89 8.83
N GLU A 41 -1.31 -11.34 8.28
CA GLU A 41 -0.71 -12.63 8.65
C GLU A 41 -0.14 -12.63 10.07
N LEU A 42 0.12 -11.46 10.67
CA LEU A 42 0.57 -11.33 12.07
C LEU A 42 -0.43 -11.86 13.11
N ILE A 43 -1.72 -11.84 12.79
CA ILE A 43 -2.76 -12.39 13.67
C ILE A 43 -3.16 -13.82 13.29
N GLU A 44 -2.49 -14.38 12.28
CA GLU A 44 -2.60 -15.77 11.87
C GLU A 44 -1.37 -16.52 12.40
N ASP A 45 -0.44 -16.94 11.55
CA ASP A 45 0.67 -17.83 11.91
C ASP A 45 2.07 -17.28 11.54
N VAL A 46 2.20 -15.98 11.25
CA VAL A 46 3.50 -15.36 10.90
C VAL A 46 4.06 -14.56 12.06
N SER A 47 5.33 -14.79 12.40
CA SER A 47 6.01 -14.04 13.45
C SER A 47 6.32 -12.59 13.01
N MET A 48 6.49 -11.68 13.98
CA MET A 48 6.84 -10.29 13.69
C MET A 48 8.17 -10.17 12.94
N ASP A 49 9.16 -10.99 13.27
CA ASP A 49 10.49 -10.97 12.64
C ASP A 49 10.42 -11.44 11.18
N GLU A 50 9.67 -12.51 10.90
CA GLU A 50 9.45 -12.99 9.53
C GLU A 50 8.66 -11.98 8.70
N MET A 51 7.62 -11.36 9.29
CA MET A 51 6.89 -10.31 8.58
C MET A 51 7.78 -9.09 8.30
N LEU A 52 8.60 -8.67 9.26
CA LEU A 52 9.50 -7.55 9.06
C LEU A 52 10.49 -7.84 7.92
N ALA A 53 11.08 -9.03 7.89
CA ALA A 53 12.01 -9.44 6.84
C ALA A 53 11.35 -9.39 5.45
N THR A 54 10.17 -9.98 5.30
CA THR A 54 9.42 -9.99 4.03
C THR A 54 8.93 -8.60 3.62
N PHE A 55 8.52 -7.78 4.59
CA PHE A 55 8.07 -6.41 4.35
C PHE A 55 9.20 -5.52 3.84
N VAL A 56 10.37 -5.58 4.49
CA VAL A 56 11.57 -4.83 4.07
C VAL A 56 12.05 -5.29 2.69
N GLU A 57 12.08 -6.60 2.44
CA GLU A 57 12.43 -7.15 1.13
C GLU A 57 11.52 -6.61 0.03
N TYR A 58 10.21 -6.54 0.28
CA TYR A 58 9.29 -6.01 -0.72
C TYR A 58 9.44 -4.50 -0.93
N ILE A 59 9.70 -3.73 0.14
CA ILE A 59 10.06 -2.29 0.03
C ILE A 59 11.27 -2.09 -0.87
N LEU A 60 12.31 -2.92 -0.72
CA LEU A 60 13.52 -2.85 -1.54
C LEU A 60 13.23 -3.16 -3.01
N LYS A 61 12.37 -4.16 -3.29
CA LYS A 61 11.95 -4.46 -4.67
C LYS A 61 11.22 -3.29 -5.32
N VAL A 62 10.30 -2.65 -4.59
CA VAL A 62 9.58 -1.46 -5.09
C VAL A 62 10.54 -0.29 -5.30
N ALA A 63 11.49 -0.08 -4.39
CA ALA A 63 12.53 0.93 -4.55
C ALA A 63 13.42 0.68 -5.78
N ASN A 64 13.63 -0.58 -6.16
CA ASN A 64 14.36 -1.00 -7.36
C ASN A 64 13.50 -1.02 -8.64
N GLY A 65 12.25 -0.56 -8.57
CA GLY A 65 11.38 -0.38 -9.74
C GLY A 65 10.30 -1.44 -9.93
N GLU A 66 10.09 -2.36 -8.97
CA GLU A 66 8.88 -3.18 -8.99
C GLU A 66 7.64 -2.29 -8.81
N LEU A 67 6.73 -2.33 -9.78
CA LEU A 67 5.52 -1.50 -9.75
C LEU A 67 4.53 -2.00 -8.70
N VAL A 68 3.95 -1.07 -7.94
CA VAL A 68 2.82 -1.34 -7.04
C VAL A 68 1.47 -1.13 -7.74
N ASN A 69 0.39 -1.61 -7.15
CA ASN A 69 -0.94 -1.64 -7.73
C ASN A 69 -1.45 -0.25 -8.16
N ASN A 70 -1.12 0.83 -7.43
CA ASN A 70 -1.52 2.17 -7.88
C ASN A 70 -0.87 2.54 -9.21
N GLU A 71 0.40 2.20 -9.41
CA GLU A 71 1.14 2.47 -10.65
C GLU A 71 0.64 1.59 -11.80
N LYS A 72 0.45 0.29 -11.53
CA LYS A 72 -0.12 -0.67 -12.50
C LYS A 72 -1.49 -0.24 -13.02
N ASN A 73 -2.33 0.28 -12.13
CA ASN A 73 -3.68 0.75 -12.45
C ASN A 73 -3.71 2.22 -12.90
N ASN A 74 -2.56 2.89 -13.00
CA ASN A 74 -2.42 4.29 -13.38
C ASN A 74 -3.21 5.27 -12.48
N PHE A 75 -3.39 4.93 -11.20
CA PHE A 75 -3.97 5.82 -10.20
C PHE A 75 -2.93 6.85 -9.74
N ARG A 76 -3.15 8.12 -10.09
CA ARG A 76 -2.24 9.24 -9.80
C ARG A 76 -3.01 10.44 -9.24
N GLU A 77 -3.63 10.26 -8.08
CA GLU A 77 -4.35 11.34 -7.41
C GLU A 77 -3.36 12.32 -6.76
N ILE A 78 -3.69 13.61 -6.86
CA ILE A 78 -3.02 14.69 -6.15
C ILE A 78 -4.10 15.47 -5.42
N THR A 79 -4.00 15.58 -4.10
CA THR A 79 -4.84 16.49 -3.33
C THR A 79 -4.03 17.74 -3.02
N ILE A 80 -4.46 18.88 -3.56
CA ILE A 80 -3.88 20.18 -3.24
C ILE A 80 -4.62 20.74 -2.04
N PHE A 81 -3.99 20.68 -0.86
CA PHE A 81 -4.52 21.35 0.33
C PHE A 81 -4.12 22.83 0.28
N LYS A 82 -5.11 23.73 0.16
CA LYS A 82 -4.90 25.17 0.11
C LYS A 82 -5.67 25.85 1.25
N SER A 83 -5.01 26.77 1.95
CA SER A 83 -5.58 27.53 3.08
C SER A 83 -6.13 28.92 2.69
N GLY A 84 -6.05 29.31 1.41
CA GLY A 84 -6.44 30.64 0.92
C GLY A 84 -7.42 30.58 -0.25
N VAL A 85 -8.06 31.71 -0.56
CA VAL A 85 -9.10 31.84 -1.60
C VAL A 85 -8.54 31.57 -3.00
N THR A 86 -9.32 30.88 -3.83
CA THR A 86 -9.08 30.76 -5.28
C THR A 86 -9.75 31.95 -5.94
N VAL A 87 -8.94 32.88 -6.46
CA VAL A 87 -9.39 33.93 -7.39
C VAL A 87 -9.16 33.46 -8.81
#